data_AF-A0A6B3FNJ4-F1
#
_entry.id   AF-A0A6B3FNJ4-F1
#
_cell.length_a   1.000
_cell.length_b   1.000
_cell.length_c   1.000
_cell.angle_alpha   90.00
_cell.angle_beta   90.00
_cell.angle_gamma   90.00
#
_symmetry.space_group_name_H-M   'P 1'
#
loop_
_entity.id
_entity.type
_entity.pdbx_description
1 polymer ?
#
loop_
_entity_poly.entity_id
_entity_poly.type
_entity_poly.pdbx_seq_one_letter_code
_entity_poly.pdbx_strand_id
1 'polypeptide(L)'
;MPPARQSAARQPETPPTRTRATTLRQRLAELRGPSVAPHPLDARALAALAANPGCKRRALLDGAGVDKGVLATALGSPAPFGQSQFAFMRGNAFEAKVKADGGAE
;
A
#
# COMPACT_ATOMS: atom_id res chain seq x y z
N MET A 1 23.80 -48.27 -31.88
CA MET A 1 22.96 -47.87 -30.73
C MET A 1 23.71 -46.81 -29.95
N PRO A 2 23.20 -45.56 -29.83
CA PRO A 2 23.79 -44.54 -28.97
C PRO A 2 23.31 -44.73 -27.52
N PRO A 3 24.07 -44.31 -26.50
CA PRO A 3 23.61 -44.36 -25.11
C PRO A 3 22.58 -43.25 -24.83
N ALA A 4 21.57 -43.61 -24.03
CA ALA A 4 20.52 -42.70 -23.60
C ALA A 4 21.08 -41.54 -22.76
N ARG A 5 20.75 -40.30 -23.15
CA ARG A 5 20.99 -39.11 -22.34
C ARG A 5 20.16 -39.20 -21.06
N GLN A 6 20.82 -39.22 -19.90
CA GLN A 6 20.13 -39.09 -18.63
C GLN A 6 19.63 -37.65 -18.49
N SER A 7 18.30 -37.48 -18.46
CA SER A 7 17.68 -36.22 -18.06
C SER A 7 17.98 -35.96 -16.59
N ALA A 8 18.90 -35.05 -16.32
CA ALA A 8 19.09 -34.51 -14.98
C ALA A 8 17.79 -33.84 -14.53
N ALA A 9 17.13 -34.43 -13.54
CA ALA A 9 15.97 -33.85 -12.91
C ALA A 9 16.35 -32.47 -12.35
N ARG A 10 15.72 -31.43 -12.88
CA ARG A 10 15.84 -30.05 -12.39
C ARG A 10 15.28 -30.06 -10.96
N GLN A 11 16.15 -29.89 -9.96
CA GLN A 11 15.69 -29.79 -8.58
C GLN A 11 14.86 -28.50 -8.41
N PRO A 12 13.75 -28.53 -7.67
CA PRO A 12 12.98 -27.33 -7.36
C PRO A 12 13.77 -26.47 -6.36
N GLU A 13 14.20 -25.28 -6.76
CA GLU A 13 14.76 -24.27 -5.84
C GLU A 13 13.67 -23.81 -4.86
N THR A 14 13.92 -24.00 -3.57
CA THR A 14 13.11 -23.46 -2.47
C THR A 14 13.43 -21.97 -2.26
N PRO A 15 12.44 -21.06 -2.15
CA PRO A 15 12.75 -19.63 -2.17
C PRO A 15 13.27 -19.12 -0.80
N PRO A 16 14.21 -18.14 -0.79
CA PRO A 16 14.78 -17.53 0.43
C PRO A 16 13.85 -16.48 1.07
N THR A 17 12.54 -16.68 1.03
CA THR A 17 11.53 -15.61 1.23
C THR A 17 11.44 -15.11 2.67
N ARG A 18 11.68 -15.96 3.66
CA ARG A 18 11.42 -15.63 5.07
C ARG A 18 12.42 -14.61 5.62
N THR A 19 13.72 -14.82 5.40
CA THR A 19 14.79 -13.91 5.84
C THR A 19 14.69 -12.55 5.16
N ARG A 20 14.35 -12.52 3.87
CA ARG A 20 14.12 -11.26 3.14
C ARG A 20 12.92 -10.50 3.70
N ALA A 21 11.83 -11.19 4.02
CA ALA A 21 10.64 -10.59 4.59
C ALA A 21 10.89 -10.02 6.00
N THR A 22 11.72 -10.68 6.82
CA THR A 22 12.12 -10.13 8.14
C THR A 22 12.99 -8.89 8.00
N THR A 23 13.95 -8.88 7.08
CA THR A 23 14.77 -7.68 6.79
C THR A 23 13.93 -6.51 6.29
N LEU A 24 12.94 -6.77 5.42
CA LEU A 24 12.03 -5.72 4.96
C LEU A 24 11.20 -5.14 6.12
N ARG A 25 10.61 -5.99 6.97
CA ARG A 25 9.85 -5.53 8.14
C ARG A 25 10.71 -4.67 9.09
N GLN A 26 11.96 -5.05 9.28
CA GLN A 26 12.90 -4.27 10.10
C GLN A 26 13.17 -2.89 9.50
N ARG A 27 13.48 -2.80 8.20
CA ARG A 27 13.71 -1.52 7.51
C ARG A 27 12.48 -0.60 7.55
N LEU A 28 11.29 -1.17 7.44
CA LEU A 28 10.03 -0.44 7.55
C LEU A 28 9.80 0.09 8.98
N ALA A 29 10.17 -0.67 10.00
CA ALA A 29 10.12 -0.22 11.39
C ALA A 29 11.15 0.89 11.66
N GLU A 30 12.36 0.78 11.12
CA GLU A 30 13.39 1.82 11.21
C GLU A 30 12.93 3.14 10.58
N LEU A 31 12.31 3.08 9.38
CA LEU A 31 11.79 4.26 8.69
C LEU A 31 10.74 5.02 9.53
N ARG A 32 9.89 4.29 10.25
CA ARG A 32 8.85 4.87 11.11
C ARG A 32 9.39 5.36 12.46
N GLY A 33 10.56 4.89 12.87
CA GLY A 33 11.03 4.95 14.24
C GLY A 33 10.75 3.61 14.94
N PRO A 34 11.79 2.85 15.34
CA PRO A 34 11.63 1.47 15.79
C PRO A 34 10.85 1.34 17.11
N SER A 35 10.83 2.39 17.95
CA SER A 35 10.09 2.46 19.21
C SER A 35 8.64 2.90 19.07
N VAL A 36 8.24 3.39 17.90
CA VAL A 36 6.86 3.82 17.65
C VAL A 36 6.01 2.56 17.43
N ALA A 37 4.69 2.60 17.63
CA ALA A 37 3.77 1.56 17.15
C ALA A 37 3.30 1.85 15.70
N PRO A 38 3.14 0.84 14.82
CA PRO A 38 2.73 1.09 13.45
C PRO A 38 1.31 1.66 13.42
N HIS A 39 1.10 2.75 12.70
CA HIS A 39 -0.22 3.32 12.48
C HIS A 39 -1.01 2.36 11.57
N PRO A 40 -2.21 1.92 11.98
CA PRO A 40 -2.99 0.96 11.22
C PRO A 40 -3.48 1.57 9.90
N LEU A 41 -3.65 0.70 8.89
CA LEU A 41 -4.31 1.07 7.65
C LEU A 41 -5.81 1.10 7.85
N ASP A 42 -6.43 2.25 7.62
CA ASP A 42 -7.89 2.38 7.57
C ASP A 42 -8.41 2.24 6.13
N ALA A 43 -9.74 2.19 5.99
CA ALA A 43 -10.39 2.10 4.68
C ALA A 43 -10.00 3.25 3.74
N ARG A 44 -9.78 4.45 4.29
CA ARG A 44 -9.36 5.63 3.53
C ARG A 44 -7.96 5.47 2.96
N ALA A 45 -7.02 4.95 3.74
CA ALA A 45 -5.66 4.70 3.32
C ALA A 45 -5.59 3.60 2.26
N LEU A 46 -6.37 2.52 2.43
CA LEU A 46 -6.50 1.47 1.42
C LEU A 46 -7.08 2.01 0.10
N ALA A 47 -8.17 2.78 0.16
CA ALA A 47 -8.76 3.40 -1.02
C ALA A 47 -7.78 4.37 -1.71
N ALA A 48 -7.01 5.13 -0.93
CA ALA A 48 -5.98 6.02 -1.47
C ALA A 48 -4.84 5.25 -2.13
N LEU A 49 -4.41 4.12 -1.56
CA LEU A 49 -3.39 3.26 -2.16
C LEU A 49 -3.88 2.63 -3.48
N ALA A 50 -5.12 2.12 -3.48
CA ALA A 50 -5.75 1.55 -4.68
C ALA A 50 -5.92 2.58 -5.80
N ALA A 51 -6.23 3.83 -5.47
CA ALA A 51 -6.32 4.92 -6.44
C ALA A 51 -4.95 5.42 -6.93
N ASN A 52 -3.85 5.07 -6.25
CA ASN A 52 -2.50 5.52 -6.56
C ASN A 52 -1.47 4.36 -6.59
N PRO A 53 -1.69 3.30 -7.38
CA PRO A 53 -0.90 2.07 -7.30
C PRO A 53 0.59 2.26 -7.67
N GLY A 54 0.92 3.27 -8.46
CA GLY A 54 2.30 3.60 -8.86
C GLY A 54 3.07 4.49 -7.88
N CYS A 55 2.41 5.04 -6.85
CA CYS A 55 3.05 5.99 -5.94
C CYS A 55 3.91 5.26 -4.90
N LYS A 56 5.16 4.96 -5.25
CA LYS A 56 6.13 4.25 -4.39
C LYS A 56 6.26 4.87 -3.00
N ARG A 57 6.28 6.21 -2.92
CA ARG A 57 6.36 6.94 -1.65
C ARG A 57 5.16 6.63 -0.76
N ARG A 58 3.96 6.57 -1.35
CA ARG A 58 2.73 6.28 -0.61
C ARG A 58 2.74 4.84 -0.09
N ALA A 59 3.01 3.87 -0.96
CA ALA A 59 3.12 2.47 -0.60
C ALA A 59 4.16 2.23 0.51
N LEU A 60 5.31 2.92 0.47
CA LEU A 60 6.34 2.83 1.50
C LEU A 60 5.85 3.37 2.86
N LEU A 61 5.26 4.57 2.89
CA LEU A 61 4.76 5.17 4.12
C LEU A 61 3.57 4.39 4.72
N ASP A 62 2.71 3.85 3.87
CA ASP A 62 1.59 2.96 4.26
C ASP A 62 2.11 1.63 4.81
N GLY A 63 3.04 0.98 4.10
CA GLY A 63 3.64 -0.30 4.54
C GLY A 63 4.49 -0.18 5.80
N ALA A 64 5.11 0.98 6.02
CA ALA A 64 5.83 1.27 7.26
C ALA A 64 4.92 1.56 8.45
N GLY A 65 3.65 1.92 8.20
CA GLY A 65 2.71 2.38 9.24
C GLY A 65 3.02 3.78 9.75
N VAL A 66 3.57 4.66 8.90
CA VAL A 66 3.90 6.04 9.29
C VAL A 66 2.62 6.86 9.45
N ASP A 67 2.50 7.57 10.57
CA ASP A 67 1.47 8.59 10.77
C ASP A 67 1.72 9.75 9.80
N LYS A 68 0.92 9.78 8.74
CA LYS A 68 1.05 10.78 7.67
C LYS A 68 0.56 12.17 8.08
N GLY A 69 -0.29 12.27 9.10
CA GLY A 69 -0.74 13.56 9.64
C GLY A 69 0.39 14.24 10.40
N VAL A 70 1.02 13.52 11.34
CA VAL A 70 2.18 14.01 12.09
C VAL A 70 3.34 14.34 11.14
N LEU A 71 3.62 13.49 10.17
CA LEU A 71 4.65 13.74 9.16
C LEU A 71 4.37 15.03 8.37
N ALA A 72 3.13 15.23 7.91
CA ALA A 72 2.74 16.42 7.15
C ALA A 72 2.92 17.71 7.98
N THR A 73 2.56 17.67 9.27
CA THR A 73 2.81 18.77 10.21
C THR A 73 4.30 19.06 10.37
N ALA A 74 5.12 18.03 10.58
CA ALA A 74 6.57 18.18 10.72
C ALA A 74 7.23 18.75 9.45
N LEU A 75 6.66 18.47 8.28
CA LEU A 75 7.10 19.02 6.99
C LEU A 75 6.53 20.42 6.69
N GLY A 76 5.78 21.03 7.61
CA GLY A 76 5.19 22.35 7.43
C GLY A 76 4.05 22.40 6.40
N SER A 77 3.45 21.25 6.08
CA SER A 77 2.34 21.12 5.12
C SER A 77 1.16 20.36 5.75
N PRO A 78 0.62 20.81 6.91
CA PRO A 78 -0.47 20.12 7.58
C PRO A 78 -1.70 20.05 6.66
N ALA A 79 -2.45 18.95 6.74
CA ALA A 79 -3.71 18.84 6.02
C ALA A 79 -4.67 19.94 6.51
N PRO A 80 -5.34 20.68 5.61
CA PRO A 80 -6.30 21.69 6.02
C PRO A 80 -7.46 21.04 6.77
N PHE A 81 -7.87 21.65 7.87
CA PHE A 81 -9.10 21.28 8.55
C PHE A 81 -10.31 21.68 7.68
N GLY A 82 -11.33 20.82 7.63
CA GLY A 82 -12.57 21.09 6.92
C GLY A 82 -12.90 20.05 5.84
N GLN A 83 -13.82 20.41 4.97
CA GLN A 83 -14.36 19.51 3.96
C GLN A 83 -13.48 19.48 2.71
N SER A 84 -13.16 18.28 2.23
CA SER A 84 -12.33 18.10 1.04
C SER A 84 -13.17 18.32 -0.23
N GLN A 85 -12.80 19.30 -1.05
CA GLN A 85 -13.41 19.53 -2.38
C GLN A 85 -13.34 18.27 -3.27
N PHE A 86 -12.25 17.51 -3.19
CA PHE A 86 -12.13 16.24 -3.88
C PHE A 86 -13.16 15.20 -3.40
N ALA A 87 -13.40 15.13 -2.08
CA ALA A 87 -14.40 14.22 -1.52
C ALA A 87 -15.82 14.61 -1.99
N PHE A 88 -16.15 15.90 -2.02
CA PHE A 88 -17.43 16.37 -2.58
C PHE A 88 -17.60 16.00 -4.03
N MET A 89 -16.62 16.31 -4.89
CA MET A 89 -16.71 15.98 -6.31
C MET A 89 -16.88 14.48 -6.55
N ARG A 90 -16.14 13.64 -5.82
CA ARG A 90 -16.27 12.18 -5.92
C ARG A 90 -17.61 11.67 -5.40
N GLY A 91 -18.12 12.24 -4.30
CA GLY A 91 -19.43 11.91 -3.76
C GLY A 91 -20.55 12.23 -4.77
N ASN A 92 -20.51 13.42 -5.36
CA ASN A 92 -21.49 13.84 -6.37
C ASN A 92 -21.43 12.95 -7.63
N ALA A 93 -20.23 12.58 -8.07
CA ALA A 93 -20.05 11.69 -9.22
C ALA A 93 -20.58 10.28 -8.94
N PHE A 94 -20.31 9.75 -7.75
CA PHE A 94 -20.86 8.47 -7.29
C PHE A 94 -22.39 8.53 -7.24
N GLU A 95 -22.97 9.56 -6.60
CA GLU A 95 -24.41 9.74 -6.51
C GLU A 95 -25.06 9.83 -7.89
N ALA A 96 -24.46 10.57 -8.83
CA ALA A 96 -24.95 10.66 -10.20
C ALA A 96 -24.94 9.29 -10.91
N LYS A 97 -23.88 8.49 -10.71
CA LYS A 97 -23.75 7.16 -11.30
C LYS A 97 -24.80 6.19 -10.74
N VAL A 98 -24.91 6.09 -9.42
CA VAL A 98 -25.94 5.28 -8.74
C VAL A 98 -27.34 5.63 -9.24
N LYS A 99 -27.64 6.93 -9.39
CA LYS A 99 -28.94 7.38 -9.91
C LYS A 99 -29.16 6.99 -11.37
N ALA A 100 -28.13 7.08 -12.22
CA ALA A 100 -28.21 6.67 -13.61
C ALA A 100 -28.44 5.16 -13.76
N ASP A 101 -27.85 4.37 -12.85
CA ASP A 101 -27.98 2.91 -12.80
C ASP A 101 -29.26 2.46 -12.07
N GLY A 102 -30.21 3.37 -11.80
CA GLY A 102 -31.51 3.06 -11.19
C GLY A 102 -31.44 2.70 -9.70
N GLY A 103 -30.36 3.08 -9.02
CA GLY A 103 -30.10 2.74 -7.62
C GLY A 103 -29.43 1.37 -7.43
N ALA A 104 -29.01 0.71 -8.51
CA ALA A 104 -28.25 -0.54 -8.44
C ALA A 104 -26.75 -0.23 -8.43
N GLU A 105 -26.12 -0.29 -7.26
CA GLU A 105 -24.66 -0.40 -7.10
C GLU A 105 -24.30 -1.54 -6.15
#